data_AF-A0A8R2JN97-F1
#
_entry.id   AF-A0A8R2JN97-F1
#
_cell.length_a   1.000
_cell.length_b   1.000
_cell.length_c   1.000
_cell.angle_alpha   90.00
_cell.angle_beta   90.00
_cell.angle_gamma   90.00
#
_symmetry.space_group_name_H-M   'P 1'
#
loop_
_entity.id
_entity.type
_entity.pdbx_description
1 polymer ?
#
loop_
_entity_poly.entity_id
_entity_poly.type
_entity_poly.pdbx_seq_one_letter_code
_entity_poly.pdbx_strand_id
1 'polypeptide(L)'
;MVKLISSNELTVPSEEKIFESVIRWVKHDLDSRKPILPQLMEHVRLPLTSKDYILKNVVDEPLLNNCFKCKDYVIEALYFHLLKADELITVPHNIRTIPRQPGGIHKV
;
A
#
# COMPACT_ATOMS: atom_id res chain seq x y z
N MET A 1 15.04 0.51 -2.53
CA MET A 1 13.66 -0.04 -2.53
C MET A 1 12.60 1.05 -2.65
N VAL A 2 12.66 2.14 -1.86
CA VAL A 2 11.70 3.28 -1.95
C VAL A 2 11.49 3.75 -3.39
N LYS A 3 12.55 4.15 -4.11
CA LYS A 3 12.45 4.58 -5.53
C LYS A 3 11.79 3.55 -6.47
N LEU A 4 11.89 2.25 -6.17
CA LEU A 4 11.29 1.20 -6.99
C LEU A 4 9.78 1.12 -6.76
N ILE A 5 9.35 1.12 -5.49
CA ILE A 5 7.91 1.08 -5.12
C ILE A 5 7.20 2.41 -5.34
N SER A 6 7.93 3.53 -5.40
CA SER A 6 7.36 4.83 -5.79
C SER A 6 7.09 4.93 -7.30
N SER A 7 7.62 4.02 -8.13
CA SER A 7 7.41 4.07 -9.57
C SER A 7 6.00 3.61 -9.95
N ASN A 8 5.30 4.45 -10.73
CA ASN A 8 3.99 4.12 -11.30
C ASN A 8 4.09 3.07 -12.41
N GLU A 9 5.27 2.89 -13.00
CA GLU A 9 5.52 1.94 -14.09
C GLU A 9 5.88 0.53 -13.59
N LEU A 10 5.82 0.31 -12.27
CA LEU A 10 6.09 -1.01 -11.70
C LEU A 10 4.99 -1.99 -12.12
N THR A 11 5.30 -2.85 -13.10
CA THR A 11 4.46 -3.96 -13.55
C THR A 11 4.45 -5.06 -12.49
N VAL A 12 3.72 -4.82 -11.42
CA VAL A 12 3.38 -5.86 -10.45
C VAL A 12 1.99 -6.41 -10.73
N PRO A 13 1.78 -7.72 -10.52
CA PRO A 13 0.46 -8.32 -10.70
C PRO A 13 -0.56 -7.81 -9.68
N SER A 14 -0.12 -7.51 -8.45
CA SER A 14 -0.98 -7.03 -7.36
C SER A 14 -0.19 -6.20 -6.35
N GLU A 15 -0.83 -5.20 -5.74
CA GLU A 15 -0.26 -4.43 -4.62
C GLU A 15 0.03 -5.32 -3.38
N GLU A 16 -0.67 -6.45 -3.25
CA GLU A 16 -0.38 -7.48 -2.23
C GLU A 16 1.08 -7.96 -2.29
N LYS A 17 1.61 -8.15 -3.51
CA LYS A 17 3.01 -8.58 -3.70
C LYS A 17 4.00 -7.47 -3.37
N ILE A 18 3.63 -6.21 -3.56
CA ILE A 18 4.45 -5.07 -3.14
C ILE A 18 4.53 -5.08 -1.61
N PHE A 19 3.39 -5.22 -0.93
CA PHE A 19 3.34 -5.29 0.53
C PHE A 19 4.23 -6.42 1.07
N GLU A 20 4.08 -7.65 0.57
CA GLU A 20 4.93 -8.79 0.96
C GLU A 20 6.42 -8.50 0.76
N SER A 21 6.78 -7.87 -0.35
CA SER A 21 8.16 -7.53 -0.67
C SER A 21 8.73 -6.47 0.27
N VAL A 22 7.94 -5.44 0.60
CA VAL A 22 8.32 -4.40 1.56
C VAL A 22 8.52 -5.00 2.95
N ILE A 23 7.57 -5.81 3.42
CA ILE A 23 7.66 -6.47 4.72
C ILE A 23 8.87 -7.40 4.78
N ARG A 24 9.10 -8.23 3.76
CA ARG A 24 10.26 -9.13 3.69
C ARG A 24 11.57 -8.34 3.68
N TRP A 25 11.64 -7.22 2.97
CA TRP A 25 12.82 -6.38 2.93
C TRP A 25 13.11 -5.68 4.26
N VAL A 26 12.08 -5.25 4.99
CA VAL A 26 12.23 -4.68 6.34
C VAL A 26 12.61 -5.77 7.36
N LYS A 27 11.98 -6.95 7.29
CA LYS A 27 12.32 -8.11 8.16
C LYS A 27 13.77 -8.56 8.03
N HIS A 28 14.38 -8.37 6.86
CA HIS A 28 15.78 -8.72 6.65
C HIS A 28 16.75 -7.90 7.53
N ASP A 29 16.39 -6.68 7.93
CA ASP A 29 17.25 -5.77 8.70
C ASP A 29 16.37 -4.76 9.44
N LEU A 30 15.77 -5.25 10.52
CA LEU A 30 14.72 -4.54 11.27
C LEU A 30 15.25 -3.25 11.90
N ASP A 31 16.42 -3.29 12.53
CA ASP A 31 16.97 -2.15 13.27
C ASP A 31 17.20 -0.94 12.37
N SER A 32 17.75 -1.15 11.16
CA SER A 32 18.06 -0.06 10.24
C SER A 32 16.85 0.38 9.40
N ARG A 33 15.90 -0.54 9.12
CA ARG A 33 14.84 -0.31 8.12
C ARG A 33 13.46 -0.03 8.72
N LYS A 34 13.23 -0.38 9.99
CA LYS A 34 12.00 -0.02 10.72
C LYS A 34 11.66 1.49 10.67
N PRO A 35 12.61 2.45 10.78
CA PRO A 35 12.27 3.87 10.64
C PRO A 35 11.86 4.28 9.21
N ILE A 36 12.23 3.49 8.19
CA ILE A 36 11.92 3.76 6.77
C ILE A 36 10.60 3.11 6.35
N LEU A 37 10.10 2.13 7.12
CA LEU A 37 8.83 1.44 6.89
C LEU A 37 7.64 2.38 6.59
N PRO A 38 7.41 3.49 7.31
CA PRO A 38 6.27 4.38 7.04
C PRO A 38 6.37 5.02 5.65
N GLN A 39 7.57 5.43 5.25
CA GLN A 39 7.81 6.03 3.93
C GLN A 39 7.62 4.99 2.82
N LEU A 40 7.94 3.73 3.08
CA LEU A 40 7.66 2.65 2.13
C LEU A 40 6.16 2.40 2.01
N MET A 41 5.47 2.30 3.14
CA MET A 41 4.03 2.05 3.22
C MET A 41 3.19 3.15 2.57
N GLU A 42 3.66 4.40 2.59
CA GLU A 42 3.00 5.51 1.89
C GLU A 42 2.85 5.27 0.37
N HIS A 43 3.80 4.54 -0.23
CA HIS A 43 3.79 4.20 -1.65
C HIS A 43 3.09 2.88 -1.97
N VAL A 44 2.72 2.09 -0.95
CA VAL A 44 1.93 0.87 -1.09
C VAL A 44 0.46 1.28 -1.14
N ARG A 45 -0.23 0.94 -2.24
CA ARG A 45 -1.62 1.34 -2.43
C ARG A 45 -2.55 0.33 -1.78
N LEU A 46 -2.47 0.24 -0.45
CA LEU A 46 -3.36 -0.61 0.36
C LEU A 46 -4.84 -0.47 -0.02
N PRO A 47 -5.39 0.73 -0.33
CA PRO A 47 -6.80 0.87 -0.75
C PRO A 47 -7.16 0.11 -2.04
N LEU A 48 -6.16 -0.32 -2.83
CA LEU A 48 -6.34 -1.09 -4.06
C LEU A 48 -6.17 -2.60 -3.87
N THR A 49 -5.75 -3.05 -2.68
CA THR A 49 -5.72 -4.48 -2.33
C THR A 49 -7.09 -4.99 -1.90
N SER A 50 -7.27 -6.30 -1.78
CA SER A 50 -8.52 -6.87 -1.30
C SER A 50 -8.74 -6.56 0.18
N LYS A 51 -9.97 -6.18 0.58
CA LYS A 51 -10.32 -5.95 2.00
C LYS A 51 -9.95 -7.13 2.90
N ASP A 52 -10.23 -8.36 2.44
CA ASP A 52 -9.90 -9.58 3.17
C ASP A 52 -8.39 -9.74 3.39
N TYR A 53 -7.58 -9.35 2.40
CA TYR A 53 -6.12 -9.39 2.50
C TYR A 53 -5.63 -8.37 3.54
N ILE A 54 -6.18 -7.16 3.53
CA ILE A 54 -5.81 -6.14 4.52
C ILE A 54 -6.11 -6.64 5.94
N LEU A 55 -7.32 -7.18 6.17
CA LEU A 55 -7.74 -7.66 7.49
C LEU A 55 -6.94 -8.87 7.97
N LYS A 56 -6.55 -9.79 7.08
CA LYS A 56 -5.83 -11.02 7.45
C LYS A 56 -4.32 -10.84 7.50
N ASN A 57 -3.73 -10.14 6.53
CA ASN A 57 -2.29 -10.10 6.33
C ASN A 57 -1.68 -8.78 6.78
N VAL A 58 -2.39 -7.65 6.62
CA VAL A 58 -1.82 -6.32 6.92
C VAL A 58 -2.10 -5.92 8.37
N VAL A 59 -3.30 -6.14 8.88
CA VAL A 59 -3.67 -5.83 10.28
C VAL A 59 -2.91 -6.71 11.28
N ASP A 60 -2.72 -7.99 10.95
CA ASP A 60 -2.04 -8.97 11.82
C ASP A 60 -0.51 -8.80 11.84
N GLU A 61 0.06 -8.04 10.90
CA GLU A 61 1.51 -7.95 10.75
C GLU A 61 2.14 -7.04 11.84
N PRO A 62 3.02 -7.61 12.70
CA PRO A 62 3.53 -6.94 13.91
C PRO A 62 4.39 -5.71 13.64
N LEU A 63 4.94 -5.58 12.42
CA LEU A 63 5.72 -4.42 12.01
C LEU A 63 4.86 -3.16 11.91
N LEU A 64 3.61 -3.29 11.45
CA LEU A 64 2.69 -2.15 11.36
C LEU A 64 2.11 -1.83 12.75
N ASN A 65 1.95 -2.84 13.61
CA ASN A 65 1.44 -2.62 14.97
C ASN A 65 2.35 -1.69 15.80
N ASN A 66 3.66 -1.74 15.55
CA ASN A 66 4.66 -0.89 16.18
C ASN A 66 4.84 0.49 15.51
N CYS A 67 4.03 0.85 14.51
CA CYS A 67 4.14 2.12 13.81
C CYS A 67 2.78 2.81 13.67
N PHE A 68 2.63 3.98 14.30
CA PHE A 68 1.39 4.77 14.26
C PHE A 68 0.99 5.17 12.83
N LYS A 69 1.93 5.72 12.03
CA LYS A 69 1.65 6.10 10.63
C LYS A 69 1.20 4.92 9.76
N CYS A 70 1.74 3.73 10.01
CA CYS A 70 1.34 2.53 9.28
C CYS A 70 -0.12 2.16 9.57
N LYS A 71 -0.57 2.30 10.83
CA LYS A 71 -1.96 2.09 11.22
C LYS A 71 -2.90 3.08 10.52
N ASP A 72 -2.50 4.33 10.40
CA ASP A 72 -3.30 5.34 9.68
C ASP A 72 -3.53 4.93 8.22
N TYR A 73 -2.51 4.41 7.52
CA TYR A 73 -2.68 3.91 6.15
C TYR A 73 -3.60 2.70 6.05
N VAL A 74 -3.58 1.80 7.04
CA VAL A 74 -4.49 0.65 7.09
C VAL A 74 -5.92 1.10 7.33
N ILE A 75 -6.12 2.05 8.25
CA ILE A 75 -7.44 2.65 8.53
C ILE A 75 -7.95 3.36 7.28
N GLU A 76 -7.12 4.16 6.60
CA GLU A 76 -7.46 4.83 5.33
C GLU A 76 -7.93 3.81 4.28
N ALA A 77 -7.21 2.69 4.12
CA ALA A 77 -7.58 1.65 3.18
C ALA A 77 -8.89 0.93 3.56
N LEU A 78 -9.09 0.59 4.83
CA LEU A 78 -10.34 0.00 5.31
C LEU A 78 -11.52 0.96 5.13
N TYR A 79 -11.31 2.24 5.42
CA TYR A 79 -12.30 3.29 5.22
C TYR A 79 -12.64 3.46 3.74
N PHE A 80 -11.66 3.38 2.84
CA PHE A 80 -11.90 3.37 1.40
C PHE A 80 -12.79 2.20 0.94
N HIS A 81 -12.55 0.99 1.47
CA HIS A 81 -13.42 -0.16 1.19
C HIS A 81 -14.82 -0.04 1.80
N LEU A 82 -14.95 0.65 2.95
CA LEU A 82 -16.23 0.93 3.57
C LEU A 82 -17.04 1.99 2.80
N LEU A 83 -16.39 3.07 2.38
CA LEU A 83 -17.01 4.14 1.59
C LEU A 83 -17.44 3.69 0.19
N LYS A 84 -16.66 2.80 -0.45
CA LYS A 84 -17.07 2.18 -1.73
C LYS A 84 -18.41 1.43 -1.64
N ALA A 85 -18.82 1.02 -0.44
CA ALA A 85 -20.11 0.35 -0.22
C ALA A 85 -21.28 1.34 -0.04
N ASP A 86 -21.01 2.61 0.29
CA ASP A 86 -22.06 3.58 0.66
C ASP A 86 -22.13 4.81 -0.27
N GLU A 87 -21.06 5.57 -0.54
CA GLU A 87 -21.15 6.80 -1.37
C GLU A 87 -19.83 7.20 -2.06
N LEU A 88 -19.88 7.44 -3.37
CA LEU A 88 -18.73 7.72 -4.26
C LEU A 88 -18.21 9.19 -4.24
N ILE A 89 -18.61 10.04 -3.29
CA ILE A 89 -18.52 11.51 -3.50
C ILE A 89 -17.39 12.22 -2.74
N THR A 90 -16.74 11.63 -1.73
CA THR A 90 -15.82 12.38 -0.85
C THR A 90 -14.48 11.72 -0.54
N VAL A 91 -14.06 10.70 -1.28
CA VAL A 91 -12.70 10.14 -1.08
C VAL A 91 -11.67 11.11 -1.67
N PRO A 92 -10.73 11.65 -0.89
CA PRO A 92 -9.65 12.46 -1.43
C PRO A 92 -8.85 11.66 -2.48
N HIS A 93 -8.68 12.26 -3.67
CA HIS A 93 -7.89 11.71 -4.78
C HIS A 93 -6.40 11.74 -4.44
N ASN A 94 -5.93 10.79 -3.64
CA ASN A 94 -4.51 10.59 -3.34
C ASN A 94 -3.90 9.52 -4.25
N ILE A 95 -2.56 9.53 -4.37
CA ILE A 95 -1.78 8.51 -5.11
C ILE A 95 -2.08 7.06 -4.68
N ARG A 96 -2.73 6.88 -3.52
CA ARG A 96 -3.09 5.59 -2.91
C ARG A 96 -4.43 5.04 -3.40
N THR A 97 -5.26 5.85 -4.06
CA THR A 97 -6.59 5.46 -4.58
C THR A 97 -6.61 5.30 -6.10
N ILE A 98 -5.49 5.55 -6.80
CA ILE A 98 -5.36 5.47 -8.26
C ILE A 98 -4.52 4.23 -8.63
N PRO A 99 -4.99 3.32 -9.52
CA PRO A 99 -4.21 2.18 -10.01
C PRO A 99 -2.89 2.61 -10.65
N ARG A 100 -1.85 1.75 -10.58
CA ARG A 100 -0.63 1.96 -11.36
C ARG A 100 -1.00 1.82 -12.83
N GLN A 101 -0.81 2.90 -13.60
CA GLN A 101 -0.93 2.82 -15.05
C GLN A 101 0.43 2.40 -15.60
N PRO A 102 0.54 1.23 -16.25
CA PRO A 102 1.65 1.00 -17.16
C PRO A 102 1.58 2.11 -18.21
N GLY A 103 2.72 2.73 -18.51
CA GLY A 103 2.82 3.82 -19.48
C GLY A 103 1.98 3.55 -20.71
N GLY A 104 1.23 4.56 -21.13
CA GLY A 104 0.27 4.47 -22.22
C GLY A 104 0.85 3.70 -23.40
N ILE A 105 0.07 2.73 -23.88
CA ILE A 105 0.30 2.08 -25.15
C ILE A 105 0.44 3.21 -26.18
N HIS A 106 1.67 3.51 -26.60
CA HIS A 106 1.88 4.24 -27.84
C HIS A 106 1.32 3.34 -28.92
N LYS A 107 0.08 3.64 -29.33
CA LYS A 107 -0.52 3.13 -30.55
C LYS A 107 0.39 3.56 -31.70
N VAL A 108 1.04 2.59 -32.32
CA VAL A 108 1.61 2.70 -33.66
C VAL A 108 0.57 2.25 -34.68
#